data_AF-G5K3A5-F1
#
_entry.id   AF-G5K3A5-F1
#
_cell.length_a   1.000
_cell.length_b   1.000
_cell.length_c   1.000
_cell.angle_alpha   90.00
_cell.angle_beta   90.00
_cell.angle_gamma   90.00
#
_symmetry.space_group_name_H-M   'P 1'
#
loop_
_entity.id
_entity.type
_entity.pdbx_description
1 polymer ?
#
loop_
_entity_poly.entity_id
_entity_poly.type
_entity_poly.pdbx_seq_one_letter_code
_entity_poly.pdbx_strand_id
1 'polypeptide(L)'
;MPLIDYSREPKSDIAFVDMKSFYASVECRERGLDPLKTSLCVMSRSEHSQGLILASSPTFKRIFGKTNVSRARGLPFDIQTRRFNYALSEKEGWQITPTFIAYIEAWAKHTYIVPPRMDLYIEKNLDIQNIFQEFASPKDILPYSIDESFLDLTSSLNYFCPSSVLSRKDKLEALARHIQHRIWKKQALYQLQDSATPILYWLS
;
A
#
# COMPACT_ATOMS: atom_id res chain seq x y z
N MET A 1 -25.47 -26.63 -21.14
CA MET A 1 -24.38 -25.96 -20.40
C MET A 1 -24.04 -26.88 -19.23
N PRO A 2 -22.82 -27.42 -19.12
CA PRO A 2 -22.48 -28.30 -18.00
C PRO A 2 -22.59 -27.48 -16.71
N LEU A 3 -23.38 -27.98 -15.76
CA LEU A 3 -23.54 -27.35 -14.45
C LEU A 3 -22.30 -27.69 -13.63
N ILE A 4 -21.49 -26.69 -13.29
CA ILE A 4 -20.32 -26.89 -12.43
C ILE A 4 -20.82 -27.21 -11.01
N ASP A 5 -20.36 -28.34 -10.44
CA ASP A 5 -20.68 -28.76 -9.08
C ASP A 5 -19.65 -28.21 -8.08
N TYR A 6 -19.95 -27.04 -7.54
CA TYR A 6 -19.13 -26.34 -6.54
C TYR A 6 -19.03 -27.09 -5.19
N SER A 7 -19.80 -28.16 -4.95
CA SER A 7 -19.71 -28.91 -3.69
C SER A 7 -18.41 -29.74 -3.59
N ARG A 8 -17.78 -30.03 -4.73
CA ARG A 8 -16.56 -30.83 -4.84
C ARG A 8 -15.29 -30.00 -4.84
N GLU A 9 -15.40 -28.68 -4.89
CA GLU A 9 -14.25 -27.79 -4.90
C GLU A 9 -13.59 -27.75 -3.51
N PRO A 10 -12.25 -27.74 -3.45
CA PRO A 10 -11.52 -27.61 -2.20
C PRO A 10 -11.85 -26.26 -1.56
N LYS A 11 -12.17 -26.28 -0.27
CA LYS A 11 -12.44 -25.07 0.52
C LYS A 11 -11.22 -24.71 1.34
N SER A 12 -10.63 -23.56 1.02
CA SER A 12 -9.50 -23.00 1.76
C SER A 12 -9.88 -21.65 2.37
N ASP A 13 -9.33 -21.33 3.53
CA ASP A 13 -9.47 -20.01 4.14
C ASP A 13 -8.25 -19.17 3.78
N ILE A 14 -8.36 -18.41 2.68
CA ILE A 14 -7.26 -17.63 2.15
C ILE A 14 -7.40 -16.16 2.55
N ALA A 15 -6.35 -15.62 3.15
CA ALA A 15 -6.19 -14.21 3.42
C ALA A 15 -5.24 -13.59 2.40
N PHE A 16 -5.68 -12.56 1.67
CA PHE A 16 -4.84 -11.73 0.82
C PHE A 16 -4.44 -10.47 1.58
N VAL A 17 -3.14 -10.24 1.70
CA VAL A 17 -2.53 -9.11 2.39
C VAL A 17 -1.95 -8.14 1.36
N ASP A 18 -2.39 -6.89 1.39
CA ASP A 18 -1.83 -5.77 0.61
C ASP A 18 -1.42 -4.62 1.55
N MET A 19 -0.12 -4.28 1.54
CA MET A 19 0.45 -3.17 2.30
C MET A 19 0.27 -1.83 1.55
N LYS A 20 -0.70 -1.04 1.99
CA LYS A 20 -0.98 0.28 1.38
C LYS A 20 0.26 1.17 1.32
N SER A 21 0.54 1.70 0.13
CA SER A 21 1.58 2.72 -0.09
C SER A 21 2.92 2.34 0.55
N PHE A 22 3.30 1.06 0.46
CA PHE A 22 4.39 0.46 1.20
C PHE A 22 5.72 1.23 1.06
N TYR A 23 6.20 1.43 -0.17
CA TYR A 23 7.48 2.11 -0.39
C TYR A 23 7.47 3.56 0.12
N ALA A 24 6.37 4.29 -0.06
CA ALA A 24 6.26 5.66 0.43
C ALA A 24 6.25 5.72 1.97
N SER A 25 5.61 4.74 2.62
CA SER A 25 5.59 4.65 4.08
C SER A 25 6.98 4.34 4.65
N VAL A 26 7.72 3.42 4.01
CA VAL A 26 9.11 3.11 4.36
C VAL A 26 10.00 4.35 4.16
N GLU A 27 9.89 5.04 3.03
CA GLU A 27 10.69 6.25 2.77
C GLU A 27 10.41 7.39 3.75
N CYS A 28 9.14 7.67 4.06
CA CYS A 28 8.79 8.68 5.06
C CYS A 28 9.48 8.38 6.39
N ARG A 29 9.34 7.15 6.86
CA ARG A 29 9.90 6.70 8.13
C ARG A 29 11.42 6.82 8.20
N GLU A 30 12.12 6.28 7.20
CA GLU A 30 13.59 6.29 7.16
C GLU A 30 14.16 7.73 7.05
N ARG A 31 13.29 8.70 6.78
CA ARG A 31 13.60 10.14 6.75
C ARG A 31 13.09 10.88 8.00
N GLY A 32 12.54 10.19 8.98
CA GLY A 32 11.97 10.79 10.19
C GLY A 32 10.67 11.56 9.95
N LEU A 33 9.94 11.25 8.87
CA LEU A 33 8.72 11.93 8.44
C LEU A 33 7.48 11.08 8.77
N ASP A 34 6.38 11.74 9.15
CA ASP A 34 5.07 11.11 9.36
C ASP A 34 4.47 10.66 8.01
N PRO A 35 4.23 9.35 7.78
CA PRO A 35 3.77 8.83 6.50
C PRO A 35 2.31 9.20 6.16
N LEU A 36 1.48 9.56 7.14
CA LEU A 36 0.09 9.97 6.94
C LEU A 36 -0.01 11.45 6.58
N LYS A 37 0.88 12.30 7.12
CA LYS A 37 0.84 13.75 6.93
C LYS A 37 1.76 14.26 5.82
N THR A 38 2.89 13.59 5.59
CA THR A 38 3.90 14.03 4.64
C THR A 38 3.47 13.75 3.20
N SER A 39 3.61 14.74 2.32
CA SER A 39 3.51 14.52 0.87
C SER A 39 4.83 13.97 0.34
N LEU A 40 4.88 12.67 0.09
CA LEU A 40 6.03 11.96 -0.50
C LEU A 40 5.60 11.09 -1.69
N CYS A 41 6.45 11.06 -2.71
CA CYS A 41 6.33 10.23 -3.91
C CYS A 41 7.66 9.51 -4.20
N VAL A 42 7.59 8.19 -4.35
CA VAL A 42 8.70 7.34 -4.77
C VAL A 42 8.66 7.23 -6.28
N MET A 43 9.72 7.68 -6.95
CA MET A 43 9.75 7.82 -8.40
C MET A 43 11.03 7.24 -8.99
N SER A 44 10.89 6.41 -10.03
CA SER A 44 12.04 5.94 -10.80
C SER A 44 12.61 7.09 -11.62
N ARG A 45 13.94 7.12 -11.80
CA ARG A 45 14.63 8.15 -12.61
C ARG A 45 14.19 9.58 -12.26
N SER A 46 14.15 9.91 -10.96
CA SER A 46 13.71 11.22 -10.45
C SER A 46 14.47 12.41 -11.03
N GLU A 47 15.65 12.18 -11.61
CA GLU A 47 16.47 13.19 -12.30
C GLU A 47 15.91 13.60 -13.68
N HIS A 48 14.96 12.86 -14.24
CA HIS A 48 14.35 13.14 -15.55
C HIS A 48 12.82 13.23 -15.47
N SER A 49 12.22 14.14 -16.24
CA SER A 49 10.77 14.41 -16.31
C SER A 49 9.90 13.24 -16.85
N GLN A 50 10.51 12.07 -17.06
CA GLN A 50 9.88 10.84 -17.55
C GLN A 50 9.76 9.74 -16.47
N GLY A 51 10.02 10.08 -15.20
CA GLY A 51 9.99 9.13 -14.10
C GLY A 51 8.64 8.42 -13.92
N LEU A 52 8.69 7.14 -13.55
CA LEU A 52 7.50 6.35 -13.19
C LEU A 52 7.25 6.50 -11.69
N ILE A 53 6.02 6.83 -11.30
CA ILE A 53 5.63 6.83 -9.89
C ILE A 53 5.42 5.39 -9.47
N LEU A 54 6.25 4.93 -8.52
CA LEU A 54 6.20 3.57 -7.99
C LEU A 54 5.25 3.48 -6.79
N ALA A 55 5.31 4.48 -5.92
CA ALA A 55 4.42 4.60 -4.78
C ALA A 55 4.24 6.06 -4.40
N SER A 56 3.13 6.37 -3.74
CA SER A 56 2.86 7.70 -3.22
C SER A 56 2.16 7.62 -1.88
N SER A 57 2.54 8.55 -0.99
CA SER A 57 1.92 8.72 0.32
C SER A 57 0.41 9.06 0.19
N PRO A 58 -0.40 8.75 1.21
CA PRO A 58 -1.82 9.12 1.23
C PRO A 58 -2.04 10.63 1.03
N THR A 59 -1.18 11.47 1.62
CA THR A 59 -1.25 12.92 1.42
C THR A 59 -0.97 13.29 -0.04
N PHE A 60 0.08 12.75 -0.66
CA PHE A 60 0.36 13.03 -2.07
C PHE A 60 -0.82 12.66 -2.98
N LYS A 61 -1.42 11.48 -2.77
CA LYS A 61 -2.61 11.02 -3.52
C LYS A 61 -3.81 11.94 -3.32
N ARG A 62 -4.06 12.40 -2.10
CA ARG A 62 -5.16 13.32 -1.79
C ARG A 62 -5.01 14.68 -2.45
N ILE A 63 -3.78 15.20 -2.53
CA ILE A 63 -3.50 16.53 -3.11
C ILE A 63 -3.43 16.47 -4.64
N PHE A 64 -2.71 15.48 -5.20
CA PHE A 64 -2.36 15.44 -6.63
C PHE A 64 -3.01 14.30 -7.41
N GLY A 65 -3.57 13.29 -6.74
CA GLY A 65 -4.07 12.04 -7.35
C GLY A 65 -5.46 12.14 -7.99
N LYS A 66 -5.85 13.30 -8.51
CA LYS A 66 -7.13 13.49 -9.24
C LYS A 66 -7.15 12.77 -10.59
N THR A 67 -6.01 12.31 -11.09
CA THR A 67 -5.87 11.54 -12.35
C THR A 67 -5.07 10.26 -12.09
N ASN A 68 -5.07 9.32 -13.04
CA ASN A 68 -4.24 8.13 -13.02
C ASN A 68 -2.75 8.51 -13.19
N VAL A 69 -2.17 9.16 -12.17
CA VAL A 69 -0.78 9.62 -12.18
C VAL A 69 0.13 8.40 -11.94
N SER A 70 0.36 7.65 -13.00
CA SER A 70 1.40 6.62 -13.05
C SER A 70 2.78 7.21 -13.37
N ARG A 71 2.83 8.43 -13.92
CA ARG A 71 4.05 9.04 -14.47
C ARG A 71 4.20 10.48 -14.05
N ALA A 72 5.45 10.93 -13.96
CA ALA A 72 5.86 12.31 -13.74
C ALA A 72 5.06 13.34 -14.56
N ARG A 73 4.93 13.09 -15.87
CA ARG A 73 4.20 13.97 -16.80
C ARG A 73 2.70 14.14 -16.51
N GLY A 74 2.12 13.26 -15.70
CA GLY A 74 0.72 13.35 -15.29
C GLY A 74 0.50 14.22 -14.05
N LEU A 75 1.56 14.77 -13.45
CA LEU A 75 1.44 15.63 -12.29
C LEU A 75 0.99 17.05 -12.67
N PRO A 76 0.16 17.70 -11.83
CA PRO A 76 -0.30 19.08 -12.04
C PRO A 76 0.82 20.12 -11.86
N PHE A 77 2.06 19.68 -11.65
CA PHE A 77 3.23 20.53 -11.50
C PHE A 77 4.45 19.88 -12.13
N ASP A 78 5.41 20.70 -12.53
CA ASP A 78 6.71 20.24 -13.01
C ASP A 78 7.63 19.87 -11.83
N ILE A 79 8.28 18.71 -11.93
CA ILE A 79 9.05 18.10 -10.83
C ILE A 79 10.30 18.91 -10.48
N GLN A 80 10.93 19.55 -11.46
CA GLN A 80 12.17 20.28 -11.24
C GLN A 80 11.88 21.67 -10.71
N THR A 81 10.97 22.39 -11.36
CA THR A 81 10.65 23.79 -11.07
C THR A 81 9.60 23.95 -9.96
N ARG A 82 8.82 22.89 -9.65
CA ARG A 82 7.68 22.90 -8.72
C ARG A 82 6.59 23.90 -9.09
N ARG A 83 6.55 24.31 -10.36
CA ARG A 83 5.55 25.21 -10.93
C ARG A 83 4.36 24.44 -11.47
N PHE A 84 3.20 25.09 -11.48
CA PHE A 84 1.98 24.50 -12.03
C PHE A 84 2.12 24.18 -13.52
N ASN A 85 1.60 23.03 -13.95
CA ASN A 85 1.65 22.58 -15.33
C ASN A 85 0.38 22.98 -16.10
N TYR A 86 0.42 24.15 -16.75
CA TYR A 86 -0.70 24.69 -17.54
C TYR A 86 -1.10 23.78 -18.70
N ALA A 87 -0.13 23.26 -19.45
CA ALA A 87 -0.39 22.42 -20.62
C ALA A 87 -1.17 21.14 -20.28
N LEU A 88 -0.88 20.52 -19.13
CA LEU A 88 -1.64 19.37 -18.65
C LEU A 88 -3.07 19.77 -18.26
N SER A 89 -3.23 20.88 -17.55
CA SER A 89 -4.55 21.33 -17.09
C SER A 89 -5.51 21.71 -18.22
N GLU A 90 -4.99 22.26 -19.32
CA GLU A 90 -5.79 22.53 -20.53
C GLU A 90 -6.26 21.24 -21.19
N LYS A 91 -5.38 20.23 -21.27
CA LYS A 91 -5.71 18.92 -21.84
C LYS A 91 -6.76 18.18 -21.02
N GLU A 92 -6.68 18.27 -19.70
CA GLU A 92 -7.60 17.59 -18.77
C GLU A 92 -8.86 18.43 -18.45
N GLY A 93 -8.98 19.64 -19.00
CA GLY A 93 -10.16 20.50 -18.84
C GLY A 93 -10.39 21.00 -17.41
N TRP A 94 -9.33 21.22 -16.64
CA TRP A 94 -9.47 21.66 -15.25
C TRP A 94 -9.93 23.12 -15.16
N GLN A 95 -10.75 23.44 -14.15
CA GLN A 95 -11.02 24.83 -13.79
C GLN A 95 -9.79 25.44 -13.12
N ILE A 96 -9.02 26.20 -13.89
CA ILE A 96 -7.80 26.86 -13.43
C ILE A 96 -8.19 28.17 -12.73
N THR A 97 -8.11 28.20 -11.40
CA THR A 97 -8.22 29.45 -10.63
C THR A 97 -6.85 29.83 -10.04
N PRO A 98 -6.57 31.13 -9.81
CA PRO A 98 -5.33 31.55 -9.16
C PRO A 98 -5.10 30.90 -7.79
N THR A 99 -6.17 30.66 -7.04
CA THR A 99 -6.12 29.97 -5.74
C THR A 99 -5.75 28.50 -5.88
N PHE A 100 -6.24 27.82 -6.93
CA PHE A 100 -5.87 26.43 -7.22
C PHE A 100 -4.40 26.32 -7.63
N ILE A 101 -3.90 27.22 -8.48
CA ILE A 101 -2.47 27.27 -8.86
C ILE A 101 -1.60 27.43 -7.61
N ALA A 102 -1.90 28.43 -6.77
CA ALA A 102 -1.15 28.69 -5.56
C ALA A 102 -1.17 27.49 -4.60
N TYR A 103 -2.31 26.81 -4.49
CA TYR A 103 -2.46 25.59 -3.69
C TYR A 103 -1.55 24.45 -4.19
N ILE A 104 -1.57 24.17 -5.50
CA ILE A 104 -0.74 23.11 -6.09
C ILE A 104 0.74 23.43 -5.95
N GLU A 105 1.17 24.65 -6.27
CA GLU A 105 2.58 25.06 -6.14
C GLU A 105 3.06 25.03 -4.68
N ALA A 106 2.21 25.44 -3.73
CA ALA A 106 2.53 25.37 -2.31
C ALA A 106 2.80 23.93 -1.87
N TRP A 107 1.93 22.98 -2.25
CA TRP A 107 2.16 21.56 -1.93
C TRP A 107 3.32 20.96 -2.70
N ALA A 108 3.53 21.33 -3.97
CA ALA A 108 4.62 20.85 -4.80
C ALA A 108 6.00 21.16 -4.20
N LYS A 109 6.14 22.35 -3.60
CA LYS A 109 7.35 22.79 -2.87
C LYS A 109 7.63 21.95 -1.62
N HIS A 110 6.59 21.54 -0.90
CA HIS A 110 6.70 20.74 0.32
C HIS A 110 6.66 19.23 0.05
N THR A 111 6.70 18.82 -1.22
CA THR A 111 6.58 17.41 -1.63
C THR A 111 7.94 16.78 -1.87
N TYR A 112 8.20 15.69 -1.16
CA TYR A 112 9.40 14.88 -1.34
C TYR A 112 9.23 13.98 -2.57
N ILE A 113 10.16 14.09 -3.51
CA ILE A 113 10.27 13.16 -4.65
C ILE A 113 11.60 12.43 -4.48
N VAL A 114 11.53 11.13 -4.23
CA VAL A 114 12.67 10.32 -3.81
C VAL A 114 12.87 9.12 -4.74
N PRO A 115 14.12 8.71 -5.00
CA PRO A 115 14.39 7.49 -5.75
C PRO A 115 14.03 6.25 -4.92
N PRO A 116 13.68 5.11 -5.56
CA PRO A 116 13.42 3.87 -4.85
C PRO A 116 14.69 3.27 -4.24
N ARG A 117 14.59 2.76 -3.02
CA ARG A 117 15.61 1.96 -2.33
C ARG A 117 15.14 0.51 -2.20
N MET A 118 15.27 -0.28 -3.26
CA MET A 118 14.68 -1.63 -3.33
C MET A 118 15.20 -2.57 -2.24
N ASP A 119 16.50 -2.54 -1.93
CA ASP A 119 17.10 -3.39 -0.89
C ASP A 119 16.45 -3.18 0.48
N LEU A 120 16.19 -1.91 0.82
CA LEU A 120 15.50 -1.52 2.04
C LEU A 120 14.05 -2.03 2.04
N TYR A 121 13.34 -1.97 0.91
CA TYR A 121 11.96 -2.45 0.83
C TYR A 121 11.89 -3.97 0.98
N ILE A 122 12.84 -4.69 0.41
CA ILE A 122 12.97 -6.15 0.56
C ILE A 122 13.24 -6.50 2.02
N GLU A 123 14.18 -5.82 2.68
CA GLU A 123 14.47 -6.02 4.11
C GLU A 123 13.20 -5.83 4.98
N LYS A 124 12.45 -4.75 4.75
CA LYS A 124 11.20 -4.50 5.48
C LYS A 124 10.10 -5.52 5.15
N ASN A 125 10.05 -6.04 3.93
CA ASN A 125 9.12 -7.12 3.59
C ASN A 125 9.49 -8.43 4.30
N LEU A 126 10.77 -8.81 4.38
CA LEU A 126 11.21 -9.99 5.14
C LEU A 126 10.78 -9.91 6.61
N ASP A 127 10.83 -8.70 7.17
CA ASP A 127 10.32 -8.42 8.52
C ASP A 127 8.82 -8.73 8.69
N ILE A 128 8.01 -8.50 7.65
CA ILE A 128 6.58 -8.81 7.62
C ILE A 128 6.36 -10.30 7.37
N GLN A 129 7.12 -10.91 6.45
CA GLN A 129 7.05 -12.36 6.21
C GLN A 129 7.37 -13.17 7.47
N ASN A 130 8.32 -12.71 8.29
CA ASN A 130 8.61 -13.32 9.58
C ASN A 130 7.42 -13.25 10.55
N ILE A 131 6.57 -12.22 10.46
CA ILE A 131 5.32 -12.17 11.23
C ILE A 131 4.31 -13.17 10.67
N PHE A 132 4.19 -13.29 9.36
CA PHE A 132 3.26 -14.26 8.75
C PHE A 132 3.57 -15.70 9.18
N GLN A 133 4.84 -16.03 9.38
CA GLN A 133 5.27 -17.33 9.91
C GLN A 133 4.79 -17.62 11.33
N GLU A 134 4.35 -16.62 12.09
CA GLU A 134 3.69 -16.81 13.39
C GLU A 134 2.26 -17.39 13.23
N PHE A 135 1.66 -17.27 12.03
CA PHE A 135 0.25 -17.62 11.78
C PHE A 135 0.05 -18.72 10.72
N ALA A 136 1.00 -18.88 9.80
CA ALA A 136 0.96 -19.86 8.73
C ALA A 136 2.33 -20.52 8.56
N SER A 137 2.37 -21.77 8.11
CA SER A 137 3.65 -22.41 7.83
C SER A 137 4.30 -21.81 6.57
N PRO A 138 5.64 -21.87 6.39
CA PRO A 138 6.30 -21.25 5.25
C PRO A 138 5.77 -21.69 3.87
N LYS A 139 5.26 -22.92 3.75
CA LYS A 139 4.64 -23.44 2.52
C LYS A 139 3.23 -22.86 2.24
N ASP A 140 2.59 -22.34 3.28
CA ASP A 140 1.24 -21.77 3.24
C ASP A 140 1.27 -20.24 3.09
N ILE A 141 2.48 -19.65 3.04
CA ILE A 141 2.73 -18.24 2.75
C ILE A 141 3.17 -18.13 1.29
N LEU A 142 2.42 -17.41 0.49
CA LEU A 142 2.63 -17.25 -0.93
C LEU A 142 2.86 -15.77 -1.26
N PRO A 143 4.13 -15.29 -1.21
CA PRO A 143 4.46 -13.93 -1.63
C PRO A 143 4.15 -13.73 -3.12
N TYR A 144 3.40 -12.70 -3.46
CA TYR A 144 3.08 -12.35 -4.84
C TYR A 144 3.90 -11.15 -5.34
N SER A 145 4.09 -10.15 -4.47
CA SER A 145 4.98 -9.01 -4.68
C SER A 145 5.70 -8.65 -3.36
N ILE A 146 6.42 -7.53 -3.34
CA ILE A 146 7.07 -7.01 -2.12
C ILE A 146 6.04 -6.51 -1.10
N ASP A 147 4.86 -6.06 -1.53
CA ASP A 147 3.80 -5.53 -0.67
C ASP A 147 2.55 -6.41 -0.64
N GLU A 148 2.49 -7.47 -1.44
CA GLU A 148 1.33 -8.36 -1.58
C GLU A 148 1.67 -9.82 -1.28
N SER A 149 0.83 -10.49 -0.50
CA SER A 149 1.01 -11.92 -0.16
C SER A 149 -0.32 -12.61 0.09
N PHE A 150 -0.42 -13.88 -0.30
CA PHE A 150 -1.52 -14.75 0.10
C PHE A 150 -1.08 -15.62 1.29
N LEU A 151 -1.98 -15.83 2.23
CA LEU A 151 -1.81 -16.68 3.39
C LEU A 151 -2.91 -17.72 3.37
N ASP A 152 -2.55 -19.00 3.25
CA ASP A 152 -3.47 -20.10 3.50
C ASP A 152 -3.54 -20.34 5.01
N LEU A 153 -4.66 -19.95 5.61
CA LEU A 153 -4.91 -20.07 7.04
C LEU A 153 -5.77 -21.29 7.37
N THR A 154 -6.06 -22.16 6.40
CA THR A 154 -6.97 -23.30 6.56
C THR A 154 -6.56 -24.21 7.71
N SER A 155 -5.26 -24.48 7.85
CA SER A 155 -4.70 -25.36 8.88
C SER A 155 -4.63 -24.68 10.26
N SER A 156 -4.39 -23.37 10.30
CA SER A 156 -4.19 -22.60 11.53
C SER A 156 -5.46 -21.95 12.06
N LEU A 157 -6.54 -21.89 11.27
CA LEU A 157 -7.78 -21.18 11.63
C LEU A 157 -8.37 -21.67 12.97
N ASN A 158 -8.49 -22.99 13.15
CA ASN A 158 -9.03 -23.56 14.37
C ASN A 158 -8.05 -23.54 15.55
N TYR A 159 -6.74 -23.45 15.27
CA TYR A 159 -5.73 -23.30 16.32
C TYR A 159 -5.85 -21.92 16.99
N PHE A 160 -6.02 -20.85 16.20
CA PHE A 160 -6.18 -19.49 16.73
C PHE A 160 -7.61 -19.13 17.14
N CYS A 161 -8.62 -19.75 16.51
CA CYS A 161 -10.04 -19.52 16.80
C CYS A 161 -10.78 -20.87 17.00
N PRO A 162 -10.66 -21.50 18.18
CA PRO A 162 -11.22 -22.83 18.43
C PRO A 162 -12.76 -22.84 18.59
N SER A 163 -13.40 -21.67 18.72
CA SER A 163 -14.85 -21.57 18.91
C SER A 163 -15.63 -22.30 17.82
N SER A 164 -16.44 -23.29 18.20
CA SER A 164 -17.32 -24.04 17.29
C SER A 164 -18.59 -23.28 16.89
N VAL A 165 -18.88 -22.18 17.57
CA VAL A 165 -20.06 -21.33 17.33
C VAL A 165 -19.84 -20.36 16.18
N LEU A 166 -18.59 -19.93 15.97
CA LEU A 166 -18.25 -18.97 14.93
C LEU A 166 -18.18 -19.62 13.56
N SER A 167 -18.71 -18.93 12.54
CA SER A 167 -18.53 -19.34 11.15
C SER A 167 -17.06 -19.25 10.75
N ARG A 168 -16.64 -20.00 9.72
CA ARG A 168 -15.25 -19.92 9.20
C ARG A 168 -14.88 -18.50 8.80
N LYS A 169 -15.83 -17.74 8.23
CA LYS A 169 -15.66 -16.34 7.88
C LYS A 169 -15.36 -15.48 9.10
N ASP A 170 -16.11 -15.63 10.19
CA ASP A 170 -15.90 -14.82 11.41
C ASP A 170 -14.56 -15.15 12.07
N LYS A 171 -14.16 -16.43 12.04
CA LYS A 171 -12.83 -16.86 12.49
C LYS A 171 -11.72 -16.24 11.63
N LEU A 172 -11.90 -16.24 10.31
CA LEU A 172 -10.91 -15.69 9.37
C LEU A 172 -10.78 -14.19 9.57
N GLU A 173 -11.89 -13.48 9.77
CA GLU A 173 -11.89 -12.06 10.07
C GLU A 173 -11.20 -11.76 11.41
N ALA A 174 -11.45 -12.55 12.45
CA ALA A 174 -10.78 -12.40 13.74
C ALA A 174 -9.26 -12.64 13.62
N LEU A 175 -8.84 -13.67 12.88
CA LEU A 175 -7.44 -13.98 12.64
C LEU A 175 -6.77 -12.90 11.77
N ALA A 176 -7.46 -12.40 10.76
CA ALA A 176 -7.00 -11.28 9.93
C ALA A 176 -6.76 -10.02 10.78
N ARG A 177 -7.70 -9.66 11.67
CA ARG A 177 -7.51 -8.56 12.63
C ARG A 177 -6.33 -8.80 13.55
N HIS A 178 -6.09 -10.05 13.98
CA HIS A 178 -4.93 -10.40 14.78
C HIS A 178 -3.62 -10.20 14.02
N ILE A 179 -3.54 -10.63 12.76
CA ILE A 179 -2.38 -10.40 11.89
C ILE A 179 -2.13 -8.90 11.69
N GLN A 180 -3.18 -8.12 11.39
CA GLN A 180 -3.12 -6.66 11.29
C GLN A 180 -2.57 -6.03 12.58
N HIS A 181 -3.10 -6.42 13.74
CA HIS A 181 -2.64 -5.91 15.02
C HIS A 181 -1.19 -6.28 15.32
N ARG A 182 -0.75 -7.49 14.94
CA ARG A 182 0.62 -7.95 15.12
C ARG A 182 1.61 -7.18 14.25
N ILE A 183 1.25 -6.94 12.99
CA ILE A 183 2.00 -6.09 12.07
C ILE A 183 2.06 -4.67 12.62
N TRP A 184 0.91 -4.10 12.98
CA TRP A 184 0.84 -2.76 13.57
C TRP A 184 1.67 -2.65 14.84
N LYS A 185 1.68 -3.65 15.73
CA LYS A 185 2.49 -3.62 16.95
C LYS A 185 3.99 -3.67 16.65
N LYS A 186 4.45 -4.52 15.72
CA LYS A 186 5.86 -4.54 15.28
C LYS A 186 6.22 -3.20 14.62
N GLN A 187 5.31 -2.68 13.81
CA GLN A 187 5.42 -1.39 13.17
C GLN A 187 5.37 -0.21 14.15
N ALA A 188 4.63 -0.28 15.24
CA ALA A 188 4.53 0.74 16.28
C ALA A 188 5.74 0.72 17.22
N LEU A 189 6.33 -0.46 17.49
CA LEU A 189 7.68 -0.57 18.06
C LEU A 189 8.71 0.13 17.18
N TYR A 190 8.42 0.15 15.89
CA TYR A 190 9.15 0.93 14.91
C TYR A 190 8.64 2.41 14.86
N GLN A 191 7.40 2.79 15.16
CA GLN A 191 6.73 4.10 14.89
C GLN A 191 6.15 4.30 13.46
N LEU A 192 5.74 3.24 12.77
CA LEU A 192 4.94 3.29 11.53
C LEU A 192 3.46 3.51 11.90
N GLN A 193 2.86 4.63 11.47
CA GLN A 193 1.41 4.90 11.60
C GLN A 193 0.60 4.23 10.48
N ASP A 194 -0.74 4.22 10.61
CA ASP A 194 -1.79 3.52 9.84
C ASP A 194 -1.73 3.52 8.29
N SER A 195 -0.72 4.12 7.67
CA SER A 195 -0.54 4.05 6.23
C SER A 195 -0.12 2.67 5.75
N ALA A 196 0.51 1.86 6.61
CA ALA A 196 1.02 0.52 6.31
C ALA A 196 0.15 -0.59 6.93
N THR A 197 -1.12 -0.31 7.26
CA THR A 197 -2.04 -1.35 7.72
C THR A 197 -2.41 -2.23 6.53
N PRO A 198 -2.16 -3.55 6.59
CA PRO A 198 -2.50 -4.43 5.49
C PRO A 198 -4.00 -4.45 5.28
N ILE A 199 -4.45 -4.26 4.04
CA ILE A 199 -5.82 -4.63 3.69
C ILE A 199 -5.83 -6.15 3.61
N LEU A 200 -6.65 -6.75 4.45
CA LEU A 200 -6.95 -8.16 4.36
C LEU A 200 -8.23 -8.31 3.57
N TYR A 201 -8.11 -8.85 2.36
CA TYR A 201 -9.24 -9.36 1.61
C TYR A 201 -9.30 -10.86 1.86
N TRP A 202 -10.49 -11.39 2.13
CA TRP A 202 -10.71 -12.82 2.24
C TRP A 202 -11.55 -13.26 1.05
N LEU A 203 -11.03 -14.24 0.32
CA LEU A 203 -11.74 -14.92 -0.74
C LEU A 203 -12.43 -16.14 -0.09
N SER A 204 -13.76 -16.12 -0.05
CA SER A 204 -14.60 -17.21 0.44
C SER A 204 -15.22 -18.00 -0.69
#